data_AF-A0A0A2TGE6-F1
#
_entry.id   AF-A0A0A2TGE6-F1
#
_cell.length_a   1.000
_cell.length_b   1.000
_cell.length_c   1.000
_cell.angle_alpha   90.00
_cell.angle_beta   90.00
_cell.angle_gamma   90.00
#
_symmetry.space_group_name_H-M   'P 1'
#
loop_
_entity.id
_entity.type
_entity.pdbx_description
1 polymer ?
#
loop_
_entity_poly.entity_id
_entity_poly.type
_entity_poly.pdbx_seq_one_letter_code
_entity_poly.pdbx_strand_id
1 'polypeptide(L)'
;YNTLWLPGTDHAGIATQARVEEQLAIEGTNRLELGRERFLERVWDWKRQYGGQITRQLRRLGASCDWERERFTMDEGCSKAVREAFVTLYNKGLIYRGNYIINWCPKCHTTISDIEVEHVDREGNLYHLCYPVKDSDETFVVATTRPETMFGDTAVAVHPDDERYRHLIGKTVLLPLTEREIPIIADDYVDREFGTGALKITPAHDPNDFEIGLRHQLPQIVVLDKEAKMNENAGPYRGMDRFEARLAVVKELLAQGILLKTEPYAHAVGECYRCSTVIEPMVSKQWFVKMEPLAKPAIEVVKGGSLEFIPERFAKIYLGWMENIRDWCISRQLWWGHRIPVWYCEDCGLEICAGDDPLTCPTCGADRLLQDPDVLDTWFSSGLWPFSTLGWPRKTPEQE
;
A
#
# COMPACT_ATOMS: atom_id res chain seq x y z
N TYR A 1 -24.36 24.09 30.30
CA TYR A 1 -23.71 22.87 29.80
C TYR A 1 -22.46 22.61 30.63
N ASN A 2 -22.12 21.35 30.91
CA ASN A 2 -20.78 20.97 31.35
C ASN A 2 -19.95 20.74 30.08
N THR A 3 -19.15 21.72 29.70
CA THR A 3 -18.40 21.67 28.44
C THR A 3 -17.08 20.95 28.65
N LEU A 4 -16.90 19.81 27.99
CA LEU A 4 -15.63 19.09 27.94
C LEU A 4 -14.95 19.35 26.58
N TRP A 5 -13.74 19.89 26.62
CA TRP A 5 -12.90 20.06 25.43
C TRP A 5 -11.53 19.44 25.69
N LEU A 6 -11.33 18.21 25.21
CA LEU A 6 -10.11 17.44 25.42
C LEU A 6 -9.01 17.87 24.42
N PRO A 7 -7.89 18.43 24.91
CA PRO A 7 -6.76 18.79 24.06
C PRO A 7 -5.86 17.58 23.81
N GLY A 8 -5.15 17.61 22.70
CA GLY A 8 -4.08 16.66 22.48
C GLY A 8 -3.32 16.86 21.19
N THR A 9 -2.31 16.02 21.00
CA THR A 9 -1.40 16.07 19.84
C THR A 9 -1.31 14.70 19.19
N ASP A 10 -1.18 14.70 17.87
CA ASP A 10 -0.93 13.49 17.11
C ASP A 10 0.58 13.28 16.90
N HIS A 11 1.03 12.02 16.96
CA HIS A 11 2.38 11.59 16.61
C HIS A 11 2.67 11.70 15.11
N ALA A 12 1.64 11.83 14.27
CA ALA A 12 1.73 12.13 12.85
C ALA A 12 2.64 11.19 12.02
N GLY A 13 2.92 9.98 12.52
CA GLY A 13 3.65 8.88 11.87
C GLY A 13 4.64 9.32 10.79
N ILE A 14 4.20 9.21 9.53
CA ILE A 14 5.00 9.53 8.34
C ILE A 14 5.52 10.96 8.31
N ALA A 15 4.70 11.95 8.70
CA ALA A 15 5.07 13.35 8.65
C ALA A 15 6.17 13.69 9.66
N THR A 16 6.08 13.16 10.89
CA THR A 16 7.13 13.35 11.89
C THR A 16 8.41 12.60 11.50
N GLN A 17 8.29 11.36 11.03
CA GLN A 17 9.44 10.59 10.58
C GLN A 17 10.17 11.28 9.41
N ALA A 18 9.44 11.80 8.41
CA ALA A 18 10.03 12.53 7.29
C ALA A 18 10.81 13.78 7.74
N ARG A 19 10.27 14.55 8.69
CA ARG A 19 10.97 15.73 9.25
C ARG A 19 12.27 15.36 9.98
N VAL A 20 12.25 14.28 10.75
CA VAL A 20 13.47 13.81 11.44
C VAL A 20 14.48 13.28 10.44
N GLU A 21 14.05 12.55 9.40
CA GLU A 21 14.92 12.09 8.32
C GLU A 21 15.54 13.26 7.54
N GLU A 22 14.78 14.33 7.25
CA GLU A 22 15.30 15.58 6.66
C GLU A 22 16.41 16.20 7.54
N GLN A 23 16.22 16.24 8.86
CA GLN A 23 17.22 16.76 9.78
C GLN A 23 18.48 15.88 9.79
N LEU A 24 18.34 14.55 9.81
CA LEU A 24 19.47 13.62 9.78
C LEU A 24 20.27 13.75 8.48
N ALA A 25 19.59 13.97 7.35
CA ALA A 25 20.24 14.20 6.07
C ALA A 25 21.11 15.47 6.08
N ILE A 26 20.64 16.55 6.72
CA ILE A 26 21.44 17.78 6.92
C ILE A 26 22.66 17.50 7.82
N GLU A 27 22.51 16.62 8.80
CA GLU A 27 23.58 16.17 9.70
C GLU A 27 24.54 15.17 9.03
N GLY A 28 24.29 14.79 7.78
CA GLY A 28 25.13 13.88 6.99
C GLY A 28 24.99 12.41 7.39
N THR A 29 23.91 12.02 8.06
CA THR A 29 23.60 10.63 8.39
C THR A 29 22.19 10.24 7.94
N ASN A 30 21.77 9.00 8.20
CA ASN A 30 20.44 8.52 7.90
C ASN A 30 19.95 7.52 8.95
N ARG A 31 18.66 7.18 8.90
CA ARG A 31 18.05 6.24 9.86
C ARG A 31 18.76 4.88 9.89
N LEU A 32 19.20 4.36 8.73
CA LEU A 32 19.78 3.02 8.61
C LEU A 32 21.14 2.97 9.32
N GLU A 33 21.94 4.02 9.17
CA GLU A 33 23.21 4.18 9.88
C GLU A 33 23.04 4.30 11.40
N LEU A 34 22.00 5.00 11.85
CA LEU A 34 21.72 5.15 13.29
C LEU A 34 21.19 3.86 13.94
N GLY A 35 20.46 3.06 13.17
CA GLY A 35 19.67 1.94 13.70
C GLY A 35 18.35 2.38 14.34
N ARG A 36 17.42 1.43 14.46
CA ARG A 36 16.02 1.70 14.86
C ARG A 36 15.90 2.33 16.25
N GLU A 37 16.65 1.84 17.24
CA GLU A 37 16.56 2.33 18.63
C GLU A 37 16.97 3.80 18.74
N ARG A 38 18.16 4.15 18.23
CA ARG A 38 18.66 5.53 18.25
C ARG A 38 17.81 6.47 17.41
N PHE A 39 17.30 6.00 16.28
CA PHE A 39 16.35 6.78 15.49
C PHE A 39 15.08 7.09 16.28
N LEU A 40 14.50 6.12 16.98
CA LEU A 40 13.31 6.33 17.81
C LEU A 40 13.57 7.33 18.96
N GLU A 41 14.74 7.26 19.60
CA GLU A 41 15.15 8.25 20.61
C GLU A 41 15.17 9.67 20.03
N ARG A 42 15.74 9.82 18.83
CA ARG A 42 15.78 11.10 18.09
C ARG A 42 14.39 11.64 17.77
N VAL A 43 13.46 10.77 17.37
CA VAL A 43 12.07 11.18 17.09
C VAL A 43 11.35 11.62 18.37
N TRP A 44 11.61 10.94 19.50
CA TRP A 44 11.08 11.37 20.79
C TRP A 44 11.65 12.71 21.26
N ASP A 45 12.93 12.98 21.02
CA ASP A 45 13.54 14.29 21.28
C ASP A 45 12.88 15.40 20.47
N TRP A 46 12.68 15.15 19.17
CA TRP A 46 11.95 16.06 18.28
C TRP A 46 10.53 16.33 18.82
N LYS A 47 9.78 15.29 19.20
CA LYS A 47 8.45 15.44 19.78
C LYS A 47 8.47 16.29 21.06
N ARG A 48 9.45 16.08 21.95
CA ARG A 48 9.59 16.88 23.18
C ARG A 48 9.83 18.37 22.86
N GLN A 49 10.68 18.65 21.87
CA GLN A 49 11.02 20.02 21.50
C GLN A 49 9.86 20.77 20.83
N TYR A 50 9.17 20.14 19.88
CA TYR A 50 8.14 20.78 19.05
C TYR A 50 6.72 20.59 19.58
N GLY A 51 6.39 19.44 20.18
CA GLY A 51 5.05 19.17 20.72
C GLY A 51 4.64 20.19 21.80
N GLY A 52 5.58 20.59 22.66
CA GLY A 52 5.32 21.63 23.67
C GLY A 52 5.11 23.03 23.08
N GLN A 53 5.50 23.29 21.82
CA GLN A 53 5.23 24.58 21.17
C GLN A 53 3.75 24.71 20.77
N ILE A 54 3.17 23.63 20.22
CA ILE A 54 1.76 23.59 19.78
C ILE A 54 0.83 23.94 20.95
N THR A 55 1.02 23.28 22.09
CA THR A 55 0.14 23.48 23.26
C THR A 55 0.36 24.83 23.92
N ARG A 56 1.59 25.36 23.93
CA ARG A 56 1.87 26.75 24.36
C ARG A 56 1.17 27.78 23.48
N GLN A 57 1.13 27.57 22.16
CA GLN A 57 0.42 28.46 21.24
C GLN A 57 -1.08 28.47 21.53
N LEU A 58 -1.70 27.29 21.68
CA LEU A 58 -3.14 27.18 22.01
C LEU A 58 -3.48 27.85 23.35
N ARG A 59 -2.65 27.65 24.38
CA ARG A 59 -2.80 28.34 25.68
C ARG A 59 -2.69 29.86 25.54
N ARG A 60 -1.74 30.35 24.72
CA ARG A 60 -1.56 31.78 24.45
C ARG A 60 -2.73 32.40 23.69
N LEU A 61 -3.38 31.62 22.82
CA LEU A 61 -4.62 32.03 22.13
C LEU A 61 -5.85 32.04 23.05
N GLY A 62 -5.72 31.57 24.30
CA GLY A 62 -6.81 31.53 25.26
C GLY A 62 -7.74 30.32 25.10
N ALA A 63 -7.27 29.22 24.49
CA ALA A 63 -8.06 28.00 24.40
C ALA A 63 -8.34 27.40 25.79
N SER A 64 -9.61 27.36 26.18
CA SER A 64 -10.09 26.88 27.48
C SER A 64 -10.30 25.35 27.50
N CYS A 65 -9.35 24.60 26.96
CA CYS A 65 -9.38 23.13 26.97
C CYS A 65 -9.13 22.56 28.37
N ASP A 66 -9.50 21.30 28.59
CA ASP A 66 -9.12 20.53 29.77
C ASP A 66 -7.67 20.06 29.65
N TRP A 67 -6.76 20.97 30.01
CA TRP A 67 -5.32 20.77 29.95
C TRP A 67 -4.77 19.71 30.90
N GLU A 68 -5.52 19.32 31.94
CA GLU A 68 -5.12 18.25 32.85
C GLU A 68 -5.29 16.87 32.18
N ARG A 69 -6.24 16.79 31.25
CA ARG A 69 -6.52 15.59 30.44
C ARG A 69 -5.90 15.65 29.05
N GLU A 70 -4.81 16.41 28.88
CA GLU A 70 -4.06 16.44 27.62
C GLU A 70 -3.62 15.03 27.22
N ARG A 71 -3.81 14.69 25.93
CA ARG A 71 -3.49 13.37 25.37
C ARG A 71 -2.50 13.45 24.22
N PHE A 72 -1.76 12.36 24.03
CA PHE A 72 -0.87 12.17 22.89
C PHE A 72 -1.17 10.80 22.28
N THR A 73 -1.29 10.70 20.96
CA THR A 73 -1.74 9.44 20.34
C THR A 73 -0.85 8.23 20.66
N MET A 74 0.44 8.42 20.96
CA MET A 74 1.36 7.37 21.46
C MET A 74 1.64 7.42 22.97
N ASP A 75 0.81 8.08 23.78
CA ASP A 75 0.88 7.92 25.24
C ASP A 75 0.43 6.51 25.68
N GLU A 76 0.64 6.16 26.94
CA GLU A 76 0.34 4.83 27.47
C GLU A 76 -1.14 4.46 27.32
N GLY A 77 -2.05 5.41 27.56
CA GLY A 77 -3.49 5.16 27.50
C GLY A 77 -3.96 4.93 26.07
N CYS A 78 -3.59 5.84 25.15
CA CYS A 78 -3.93 5.74 23.74
C CYS A 78 -3.27 4.51 23.09
N SER A 79 -2.03 4.18 23.44
CA SER A 79 -1.35 3.00 22.91
C SER A 79 -2.03 1.69 23.32
N LYS A 80 -2.56 1.61 24.56
CA LYS A 80 -3.36 0.46 25.01
C LYS A 80 -4.68 0.34 24.24
N ALA A 81 -5.36 1.47 24.01
CA ALA A 81 -6.56 1.51 23.18
C ALA A 81 -6.29 0.98 21.77
N VAL A 82 -5.21 1.42 21.14
CA VAL A 82 -4.81 0.97 19.80
C VAL A 82 -4.56 -0.53 19.76
N ARG A 83 -3.82 -1.09 20.74
CA ARG A 83 -3.56 -2.54 20.82
C ARG A 83 -4.86 -3.33 21.00
N GLU A 84 -5.74 -2.88 21.91
CA GLU A 84 -7.03 -3.53 22.13
C GLU A 84 -7.92 -3.50 20.89
N ALA A 85 -7.98 -2.36 20.19
CA ALA A 85 -8.76 -2.21 18.96
C ALA A 85 -8.26 -3.17 17.88
N PHE A 86 -6.94 -3.26 17.69
CA PHE A 86 -6.34 -4.18 16.74
C PHE A 86 -6.70 -5.63 17.07
N VAL A 87 -6.43 -6.07 18.31
CA VAL A 87 -6.69 -7.46 18.74
C VAL A 87 -8.18 -7.81 18.62
N THR A 88 -9.07 -6.87 18.99
CA THR A 88 -10.52 -7.07 18.87
C THR A 88 -10.95 -7.23 17.41
N LEU A 89 -10.47 -6.38 16.50
CA LEU A 89 -10.81 -6.46 15.08
C LEU A 89 -10.19 -7.69 14.41
N TYR A 90 -8.98 -8.07 14.82
CA TYR A 90 -8.31 -9.30 14.40
C TYR A 90 -9.10 -10.54 14.82
N ASN A 91 -9.50 -10.65 16.09
CA ASN A 91 -10.30 -11.77 16.60
C ASN A 91 -11.70 -11.85 15.96
N LYS A 92 -12.24 -10.73 15.47
CA LYS A 92 -13.50 -10.68 14.69
C LYS A 92 -13.32 -11.06 13.21
N GLY A 93 -12.11 -11.35 12.75
CA GLY A 93 -11.81 -11.64 11.33
C GLY A 93 -11.96 -10.44 10.40
N LEU A 94 -11.97 -9.22 10.97
CA LEU A 94 -12.04 -7.96 10.25
C LEU A 94 -10.65 -7.46 9.87
N ILE A 95 -9.62 -7.79 10.65
CA ILE A 95 -8.23 -7.59 10.24
C ILE A 95 -7.71 -8.86 9.58
N TYR A 96 -7.04 -8.71 8.43
CA TYR A 96 -6.41 -9.81 7.71
C TYR A 96 -5.12 -9.34 7.04
N ARG A 97 -4.28 -10.29 6.65
CA ARG A 97 -3.07 -10.02 5.85
C ARG A 97 -3.33 -10.38 4.40
N GLY A 98 -3.15 -9.41 3.51
CA GLY A 98 -3.37 -9.55 2.07
C GLY A 98 -2.18 -9.06 1.27
N ASN A 99 -2.12 -9.45 0.01
CA ASN A 99 -1.20 -8.83 -0.93
C ASN A 99 -1.76 -7.47 -1.34
N TYR A 100 -0.88 -6.49 -1.49
CA TYR A 100 -1.22 -5.15 -1.95
C TYR A 100 -0.10 -4.60 -2.80
N ILE A 101 -0.47 -3.80 -3.79
CA ILE A 101 0.49 -3.11 -4.61
C ILE A 101 0.95 -1.82 -3.91
N ILE A 102 2.22 -1.77 -3.58
CA ILE A 102 2.87 -0.61 -2.95
C ILE A 102 3.75 0.09 -3.98
N ASN A 103 3.94 1.40 -3.84
CA ASN A 103 5.00 2.08 -4.57
C ASN A 103 6.31 1.86 -3.81
N TRP A 104 7.26 1.16 -4.41
CA TRP A 104 8.55 0.88 -3.81
C TRP A 104 9.64 1.75 -4.45
N CYS A 105 10.43 2.44 -3.62
CA CYS A 105 11.63 3.10 -4.11
C CYS A 105 12.86 2.18 -3.91
N PRO A 106 13.46 1.64 -4.99
CA PRO A 106 14.60 0.73 -4.89
C PRO A 106 15.87 1.41 -4.39
N LYS A 107 15.97 2.75 -4.52
CA LYS A 107 17.12 3.52 -4.02
C LYS A 107 16.99 3.82 -2.53
N CYS A 108 15.80 4.14 -2.05
CA CYS A 108 15.55 4.46 -0.65
C CYS A 108 15.24 3.21 0.19
N HIS A 109 15.02 2.06 -0.45
CA HIS A 109 14.60 0.80 0.16
C HIS A 109 13.39 0.99 1.09
N THR A 110 12.38 1.70 0.59
CA THR A 110 11.19 2.05 1.36
C THR A 110 9.98 2.18 0.46
N THR A 111 8.81 1.95 1.05
CA THR A 111 7.52 2.26 0.43
C THR A 111 7.32 3.77 0.37
N ILE A 112 6.71 4.23 -0.72
CA ILE A 112 6.33 5.62 -0.99
C ILE A 112 4.80 5.67 -1.03
N SER A 113 4.18 6.59 -0.31
CA SER A 113 2.73 6.77 -0.39
C SER A 113 2.31 7.41 -1.72
N ASP A 114 1.07 7.22 -2.17
CA ASP A 114 0.61 7.77 -3.46
C ASP A 114 0.76 9.29 -3.55
N ILE A 115 0.60 10.01 -2.44
CA ILE A 115 0.79 11.47 -2.37
C ILE A 115 2.27 11.89 -2.44
N GLU A 116 3.19 10.98 -2.13
CA GLU A 116 4.64 11.17 -2.23
C GLU A 116 5.21 10.75 -3.59
N VAL A 117 4.37 10.25 -4.52
CA VAL A 117 4.77 9.92 -5.88
C VAL A 117 4.56 11.14 -6.78
N GLU A 118 5.65 11.70 -7.27
CA GLU A 118 5.61 12.77 -8.27
C GLU A 118 5.55 12.16 -9.66
N HIS A 119 4.54 12.56 -10.44
CA HIS A 119 4.37 12.08 -11.80
C HIS A 119 5.02 13.07 -12.76
N VAL A 120 6.07 12.63 -13.45
CA VAL A 120 6.83 13.45 -14.39
C VAL A 120 6.65 12.88 -15.79
N ASP A 121 6.27 13.72 -16.75
CA ASP A 121 6.19 13.32 -18.14
C ASP A 121 7.59 12.97 -18.66
N ARG A 122 7.78 11.72 -19.08
CA ARG A 122 9.02 11.25 -19.70
C ARG A 122 8.76 10.72 -21.09
N GLU A 123 9.69 11.02 -22.00
CA GLU A 123 9.76 10.36 -23.29
C GLU A 123 10.13 8.88 -23.08
N GLY A 124 9.28 8.00 -23.58
CA GLY A 124 9.48 6.56 -23.58
C GLY A 124 9.13 5.97 -24.94
N ASN A 125 8.97 4.65 -24.96
CA ASN A 125 8.56 3.92 -26.15
C ASN A 125 7.36 3.03 -25.80
N LEU A 126 6.45 2.91 -26.76
CA LEU A 126 5.39 1.92 -26.77
C LEU A 126 5.80 0.78 -27.73
N TYR A 127 5.90 -0.42 -27.18
CA TYR A 127 6.32 -1.63 -27.89
C TYR A 127 5.09 -2.47 -28.25
N HIS A 128 4.98 -2.87 -29.52
CA HIS A 128 3.91 -3.74 -30.02
C HIS A 128 4.44 -5.17 -30.16
N LEU A 129 4.01 -6.05 -29.26
CA LEU A 129 4.51 -7.41 -29.12
C LEU A 129 3.48 -8.42 -29.62
N CYS A 130 3.94 -9.40 -30.38
CA CYS A 130 3.13 -10.46 -30.96
C CYS A 130 3.07 -11.69 -30.02
N TYR A 131 1.88 -12.03 -29.54
CA TYR A 131 1.62 -13.17 -28.65
C TYR A 131 0.87 -14.24 -29.45
N PRO A 132 1.47 -15.40 -29.72
CA PRO A 132 0.80 -16.47 -30.47
C PRO A 132 -0.42 -17.00 -29.72
N VAL A 133 -1.57 -17.11 -30.38
CA VAL A 133 -2.74 -17.79 -29.80
C VAL A 133 -2.49 -19.30 -29.86
N LYS A 134 -2.66 -19.97 -28.74
CA LYS A 134 -2.49 -21.43 -28.67
C LYS A 134 -3.49 -22.12 -29.60
N ASP A 135 -3.03 -23.17 -30.28
CA ASP A 135 -3.83 -23.98 -31.21
C ASP A 135 -4.47 -23.17 -32.35
N SER A 136 -3.88 -22.03 -32.73
CA SER A 136 -4.31 -21.17 -33.83
C SER A 136 -3.11 -20.55 -34.55
N ASP A 137 -3.31 -20.18 -35.82
CA ASP A 137 -2.36 -19.34 -36.58
C ASP A 137 -2.54 -17.83 -36.28
N GLU A 138 -3.56 -17.48 -35.48
CA GLU A 138 -3.81 -16.12 -35.06
C GLU A 138 -2.76 -15.63 -34.06
N THR A 139 -2.38 -14.37 -34.19
CA THR A 139 -1.49 -13.71 -33.24
C THR A 139 -2.16 -12.50 -32.63
N PHE A 140 -1.77 -12.23 -31.39
CA PHE A 140 -2.37 -11.24 -30.54
C PHE A 140 -1.36 -10.12 -30.30
N VAL A 141 -1.66 -8.89 -30.75
CA VAL A 141 -0.71 -7.79 -30.61
C VAL A 141 -1.01 -7.02 -29.34
N VAL A 142 -0.05 -6.96 -28.42
CA VAL A 142 -0.15 -6.23 -27.15
C VAL A 142 0.75 -5.01 -27.18
N ALA A 143 0.25 -3.87 -26.73
CA ALA A 143 1.03 -2.65 -26.56
C ALA A 143 1.52 -2.51 -25.11
N THR A 144 2.81 -2.24 -24.91
CA THR A 144 3.35 -1.99 -23.56
C THR A 144 4.53 -1.02 -23.56
N THR A 145 4.69 -0.24 -22.49
CA THR A 145 5.88 0.58 -22.24
C THR A 145 6.97 -0.15 -21.45
N ARG A 146 6.67 -1.33 -20.89
CA ARG A 146 7.53 -2.08 -19.98
C ARG A 146 7.68 -3.55 -20.40
N PRO A 147 8.36 -3.84 -21.53
CA PRO A 147 8.49 -5.21 -22.03
C PRO A 147 9.26 -6.12 -21.06
N GLU A 148 10.14 -5.59 -20.20
CA GLU A 148 10.82 -6.37 -19.17
C GLU A 148 9.87 -6.98 -18.12
N THR A 149 8.68 -6.39 -17.94
CA THR A 149 7.69 -6.92 -16.98
C THR A 149 6.87 -8.07 -17.55
N MET A 150 7.00 -8.39 -18.84
CA MET A 150 6.19 -9.41 -19.51
C MET A 150 6.32 -10.80 -18.87
N PHE A 151 7.47 -11.11 -18.26
CA PHE A 151 7.67 -12.39 -17.56
C PHE A 151 6.70 -12.59 -16.38
N GLY A 152 6.13 -11.49 -15.86
CA GLY A 152 5.13 -11.49 -14.80
C GLY A 152 3.70 -11.52 -15.33
N ASP A 153 3.49 -11.58 -16.64
CA ASP A 153 2.17 -11.57 -17.24
C ASP A 153 1.41 -12.83 -16.85
N THR A 154 0.13 -12.64 -16.56
CA THR A 154 -0.76 -13.70 -16.07
C THR A 154 -2.07 -13.78 -16.84
N ALA A 155 -2.36 -12.77 -17.66
CA ALA A 155 -3.43 -12.77 -18.66
C ALA A 155 -3.15 -11.70 -19.71
N VAL A 156 -3.94 -11.71 -20.78
CA VAL A 156 -4.11 -10.59 -21.68
C VAL A 156 -5.57 -10.16 -21.64
N ALA A 157 -5.85 -8.89 -21.40
CA ALA A 157 -7.20 -8.37 -21.30
C ALA A 157 -7.62 -7.63 -22.58
N VAL A 158 -8.89 -7.80 -22.92
CA VAL A 158 -9.58 -7.04 -23.98
C VAL A 158 -10.89 -6.48 -23.45
N HIS A 159 -11.37 -5.43 -24.10
CA HIS A 159 -12.70 -4.92 -23.81
C HIS A 159 -13.75 -5.95 -24.27
N PRO A 160 -14.80 -6.25 -23.46
CA PRO A 160 -15.83 -7.23 -23.81
C PRO A 160 -16.56 -6.92 -25.12
N ASP A 161 -16.76 -5.64 -25.41
CA ASP A 161 -17.41 -5.15 -26.63
C ASP A 161 -16.44 -4.92 -27.81
N ASP A 162 -15.19 -5.36 -27.72
CA ASP A 162 -14.27 -5.29 -28.86
C ASP A 162 -14.51 -6.45 -29.83
N GLU A 163 -15.22 -6.17 -30.93
CA GLU A 163 -15.54 -7.16 -31.95
C GLU A 163 -14.30 -7.83 -32.57
N ARG A 164 -13.13 -7.16 -32.55
CA ARG A 164 -11.87 -7.71 -33.10
C ARG A 164 -11.35 -8.91 -32.31
N TYR A 165 -11.65 -8.97 -31.01
CA TYR A 165 -11.07 -9.96 -30.10
C TYR A 165 -12.11 -10.82 -29.37
N ARG A 166 -13.40 -10.55 -29.55
CA ARG A 166 -14.48 -11.25 -28.84
C ARG A 166 -14.44 -12.77 -29.01
N HIS A 167 -14.00 -13.27 -30.16
CA HIS A 167 -13.87 -14.71 -30.44
C HIS A 167 -12.65 -15.36 -29.78
N LEU A 168 -11.75 -14.58 -29.18
CA LEU A 168 -10.54 -15.04 -28.50
C LEU A 168 -10.69 -15.06 -26.97
N ILE A 169 -11.71 -14.42 -26.41
CA ILE A 169 -11.99 -14.43 -24.97
C ILE A 169 -12.15 -15.89 -24.48
N GLY A 170 -11.42 -16.25 -23.43
CA GLY A 170 -11.39 -17.60 -22.87
C GLY A 170 -10.39 -18.56 -23.54
N LYS A 171 -9.76 -18.17 -24.65
CA LYS A 171 -8.59 -18.88 -25.21
C LYS A 171 -7.33 -18.52 -24.45
N THR A 172 -6.22 -19.17 -24.78
CA THR A 172 -4.90 -18.93 -24.19
C THR A 172 -3.91 -18.47 -25.25
N VAL A 173 -2.97 -17.61 -24.84
CA VAL A 173 -1.80 -17.21 -25.64
C VAL A 173 -0.52 -17.75 -25.03
N LEU A 174 0.49 -17.96 -25.86
CA LEU A 174 1.84 -18.27 -25.44
C LEU A 174 2.57 -16.97 -25.12
N LEU A 175 3.06 -16.86 -23.89
CA LEU A 175 3.84 -15.70 -23.45
C LEU A 175 5.24 -15.77 -24.10
N PRO A 176 5.63 -14.80 -24.95
CA PRO A 176 6.89 -14.88 -25.67
C PRO A 176 8.11 -14.94 -24.74
N LEU A 177 9.21 -15.54 -25.23
CA LEU A 177 10.44 -15.80 -24.46
C LEU A 177 10.27 -16.70 -23.22
N THR A 178 9.10 -17.31 -23.04
CA THR A 178 8.79 -18.25 -21.97
C THR A 178 8.04 -19.46 -22.51
N GLU A 179 7.88 -20.49 -21.66
CA GLU A 179 7.02 -21.65 -21.95
C GLU A 179 5.62 -21.51 -21.32
N ARG A 180 5.24 -20.30 -20.87
CA ARG A 180 4.00 -20.09 -20.12
C ARG A 180 2.82 -19.82 -21.04
N GLU A 181 1.68 -20.39 -20.67
CA GLU A 181 0.38 -20.12 -21.28
C GLU A 181 -0.40 -19.18 -20.35
N ILE A 182 -1.02 -18.14 -20.92
CA ILE A 182 -1.84 -17.19 -20.17
C ILE A 182 -3.21 -17.00 -20.84
N PRO A 183 -4.30 -16.88 -20.07
CA PRO A 183 -5.64 -16.70 -20.62
C PRO A 183 -5.86 -15.32 -21.24
N ILE A 184 -6.76 -15.26 -22.21
CA ILE A 184 -7.36 -14.01 -22.70
C ILE A 184 -8.65 -13.77 -21.90
N ILE A 185 -8.72 -12.64 -21.20
CA ILE A 185 -9.85 -12.25 -20.35
C ILE A 185 -10.57 -11.02 -20.91
N ALA A 186 -11.82 -10.83 -20.50
CA ALA A 186 -12.60 -9.65 -20.83
C ALA A 186 -12.69 -8.73 -19.61
N ASP A 187 -12.31 -7.47 -19.76
CA ASP A 187 -12.37 -6.47 -18.70
C ASP A 187 -12.72 -5.09 -19.27
N ASP A 188 -13.67 -4.40 -18.66
CA ASP A 188 -14.19 -3.10 -19.12
C ASP A 188 -13.22 -1.93 -18.86
N TYR A 189 -12.16 -2.16 -18.08
CA TYR A 189 -11.07 -1.20 -17.92
C TYR A 189 -10.27 -0.99 -19.22
N VAL A 190 -10.23 -1.99 -20.11
CA VAL A 190 -9.38 -1.93 -21.30
C VAL A 190 -9.94 -0.93 -22.31
N ASP A 191 -9.16 0.10 -22.62
CA ASP A 191 -9.50 1.03 -23.70
C ASP A 191 -9.29 0.39 -25.07
N ARG A 192 -10.38 0.31 -25.85
CA ARG A 192 -10.42 -0.23 -27.21
C ARG A 192 -9.59 0.59 -28.21
N GLU A 193 -9.50 1.89 -28.00
CA GLU A 193 -8.84 2.83 -28.91
C GLU A 193 -7.36 2.99 -28.59
N PHE A 194 -6.94 2.65 -27.38
CA PHE A 194 -5.54 2.75 -26.97
C PHE A 194 -4.70 1.57 -27.50
N GLY A 195 -3.61 1.90 -28.20
CA GLY A 195 -2.66 0.93 -28.73
C GLY A 195 -3.36 -0.05 -29.69
N THR A 196 -3.52 -1.29 -29.25
CA THR A 196 -4.19 -2.35 -30.01
C THR A 196 -5.60 -2.68 -29.52
N GLY A 197 -6.04 -2.13 -28.39
CA GLY A 197 -7.25 -2.58 -27.67
C GLY A 197 -7.02 -3.84 -26.81
N ALA A 198 -5.75 -4.17 -26.60
CA ALA A 198 -5.27 -5.39 -25.98
C ALA A 198 -4.15 -5.07 -24.98
N LEU A 199 -4.38 -5.39 -23.70
CA LEU A 199 -3.52 -5.02 -22.58
C LEU A 199 -2.91 -6.26 -21.93
N LYS A 200 -1.58 -6.32 -21.79
CA LYS A 200 -0.96 -7.36 -20.93
C LYS A 200 -1.33 -7.10 -19.48
N ILE A 201 -1.62 -8.15 -18.73
CA ILE A 201 -1.95 -8.05 -17.31
C ILE A 201 -0.81 -8.62 -16.48
N THR A 202 -0.11 -7.74 -15.77
CA THR A 202 1.02 -8.05 -14.89
C THR A 202 0.72 -7.62 -13.45
N PRO A 203 -0.13 -8.36 -12.71
CA PRO A 203 -0.68 -7.91 -11.42
C PRO A 203 0.36 -7.53 -10.37
N ALA A 204 1.59 -8.02 -10.48
CA ALA A 204 2.64 -7.74 -9.51
C ALA A 204 3.40 -6.42 -9.73
N HIS A 205 3.23 -5.75 -10.87
CA HIS A 205 4.07 -4.62 -11.32
C HIS A 205 3.32 -3.40 -11.85
N ASP A 206 1.98 -3.41 -11.85
CA ASP A 206 1.15 -2.26 -12.20
C ASP A 206 -0.13 -2.21 -11.33
N PRO A 207 -0.50 -1.05 -10.76
CA PRO A 207 -1.69 -0.94 -9.90
C PRO A 207 -3.02 -1.28 -10.57
N ASN A 208 -3.18 -0.98 -11.85
CA ASN A 208 -4.41 -1.28 -12.58
C ASN A 208 -4.47 -2.77 -12.92
N ASP A 209 -3.35 -3.35 -13.35
CA ASP A 209 -3.24 -4.79 -13.58
C ASP A 209 -3.47 -5.59 -12.29
N PHE A 210 -3.07 -5.04 -11.14
CA PHE A 210 -3.33 -5.65 -9.83
C PHE A 210 -4.83 -5.73 -9.54
N GLU A 211 -5.58 -4.65 -9.76
CA GLU A 211 -7.04 -4.63 -9.58
C GLU A 211 -7.75 -5.57 -10.57
N ILE A 212 -7.37 -5.57 -11.84
CA ILE A 212 -7.86 -6.53 -12.83
C ILE A 212 -7.54 -7.96 -12.38
N GLY A 213 -6.31 -8.20 -11.93
CA GLY A 213 -5.88 -9.49 -11.40
C GLY A 213 -6.72 -9.96 -10.21
N LEU A 214 -7.11 -9.07 -9.30
CA LEU A 214 -8.03 -9.40 -8.20
C LEU A 214 -9.43 -9.75 -8.71
N ARG A 215 -10.00 -8.97 -9.65
CA ARG A 215 -11.33 -9.24 -10.23
C ARG A 215 -11.42 -10.60 -10.91
N HIS A 216 -10.35 -10.99 -11.61
CA HIS A 216 -10.28 -12.22 -12.40
C HIS A 216 -9.54 -13.37 -11.70
N GLN A 217 -9.15 -13.20 -10.43
CA GLN A 217 -8.44 -14.20 -9.61
C GLN A 217 -7.13 -14.69 -10.26
N LEU A 218 -6.38 -13.78 -10.88
CA LEU A 218 -5.12 -14.07 -11.53
C LEU A 218 -3.97 -14.21 -10.52
N PRO A 219 -2.98 -15.08 -10.79
CA PRO A 219 -1.75 -15.15 -10.00
C PRO A 219 -0.99 -13.81 -9.98
N GLN A 220 -0.19 -13.58 -8.94
CA GLN A 220 0.67 -12.40 -8.83
C GLN A 220 2.13 -12.83 -8.92
N ILE A 221 2.76 -12.67 -10.09
CA ILE A 221 4.12 -13.14 -10.34
C ILE A 221 5.10 -11.98 -10.29
N VAL A 222 5.88 -11.93 -9.20
CA VAL A 222 6.92 -10.93 -9.01
C VAL A 222 8.13 -11.28 -9.88
N VAL A 223 8.63 -10.33 -10.69
CA VAL A 223 9.80 -10.51 -11.57
C VAL A 223 10.95 -9.54 -11.23
N LEU A 224 10.70 -8.56 -10.38
CA LEU A 224 11.65 -7.57 -9.89
C LEU A 224 11.81 -7.73 -8.37
N ASP A 225 13.06 -7.74 -7.90
CA ASP A 225 13.37 -7.71 -6.47
C ASP A 225 13.33 -6.29 -5.89
N LYS A 226 13.67 -6.16 -4.60
CA LYS A 226 13.68 -4.86 -3.88
C LYS A 226 14.77 -3.91 -4.37
N GLU A 227 15.75 -4.41 -5.11
CA GLU A 227 16.81 -3.66 -5.75
C GLU A 227 16.45 -3.28 -7.20
N ALA A 228 15.22 -3.62 -7.63
CA ALA A 228 14.72 -3.47 -9.00
C ALA A 228 15.55 -4.24 -10.05
N LYS A 229 16.10 -5.39 -9.65
CA LYS A 229 16.75 -6.34 -10.54
C LYS A 229 15.82 -7.50 -10.86
N MET A 230 16.02 -8.08 -12.03
CA MET A 230 15.23 -9.23 -12.48
C MET A 230 15.52 -10.46 -11.60
N ASN A 231 14.48 -11.16 -11.15
CA ASN A 231 14.60 -12.36 -10.31
C ASN A 231 14.59 -13.66 -11.14
N GLU A 232 14.40 -14.81 -10.48
CA GLU A 232 14.35 -16.14 -11.10
C GLU A 232 13.25 -16.32 -12.17
N ASN A 233 12.15 -15.56 -12.10
CA ASN A 233 11.05 -15.66 -13.06
C ASN A 233 11.39 -15.03 -14.42
N ALA A 234 12.49 -14.27 -14.51
CA ALA A 234 12.94 -13.62 -15.74
C ALA A 234 13.93 -14.48 -16.55
N GLY A 235 14.15 -15.73 -16.18
CA GLY A 235 15.02 -16.67 -16.91
C GLY A 235 16.44 -16.12 -17.14
N PRO A 236 16.89 -15.94 -18.40
CA PRO A 236 18.26 -15.52 -18.71
C PRO A 236 18.58 -14.08 -18.30
N TYR A 237 17.56 -13.26 -17.99
CA TYR A 237 17.76 -11.87 -17.58
C TYR A 237 17.96 -11.70 -16.06
N ARG A 238 17.93 -12.80 -15.29
CA ARG A 238 18.11 -12.79 -13.83
C ARG A 238 19.37 -12.02 -13.43
N GLY A 239 19.22 -11.12 -12.46
CA GLY A 239 20.28 -10.30 -11.89
C GLY A 239 20.58 -9.01 -12.65
N MET A 240 20.02 -8.81 -13.84
CA MET A 240 20.12 -7.54 -14.58
C MET A 240 19.27 -6.46 -13.92
N ASP A 241 19.72 -5.20 -13.99
CA ASP A 241 18.86 -4.05 -13.68
C ASP A 241 17.67 -4.00 -14.66
N ARG A 242 16.50 -3.56 -14.19
CA ARG A 242 15.28 -3.49 -15.01
C ARG A 242 15.45 -2.75 -16.35
N PHE A 243 16.27 -1.70 -16.41
CA PHE A 243 16.45 -0.90 -17.63
C PHE A 243 17.41 -1.60 -18.60
N GLU A 244 18.45 -2.26 -18.06
CA GLU A 244 19.33 -3.12 -18.84
C GLU A 244 18.57 -4.33 -19.39
N ALA A 245 17.74 -4.96 -18.55
CA ALA A 245 16.87 -6.05 -18.92
C ALA A 245 15.89 -5.63 -20.01
N ARG A 246 15.28 -4.43 -19.91
CA ARG A 246 14.41 -3.87 -20.97
C ARG A 246 15.11 -3.84 -22.32
N LEU A 247 16.33 -3.33 -22.38
CA LEU A 247 17.10 -3.26 -23.63
C LEU A 247 17.44 -4.66 -24.17
N ALA A 248 17.84 -5.58 -23.28
CA ALA A 248 18.18 -6.95 -23.66
C ALA A 248 16.96 -7.75 -24.16
N VAL A 249 15.81 -7.59 -23.50
CA VAL A 249 14.53 -8.20 -23.87
C VAL A 249 14.06 -7.66 -25.22
N VAL A 250 14.05 -6.34 -25.41
CA VAL A 250 13.65 -5.71 -26.69
C VAL A 250 14.51 -6.22 -27.85
N LYS A 251 15.83 -6.36 -27.64
CA LYS A 251 16.75 -6.90 -28.65
C LYS A 251 16.40 -8.34 -29.03
N GLU A 252 16.09 -9.19 -28.06
CA GLU A 252 15.71 -10.58 -28.30
C GLU A 252 14.34 -10.68 -28.99
N LEU A 253 13.36 -9.91 -28.54
CA LEU A 253 12.03 -9.84 -29.15
C LEU A 253 12.11 -9.40 -30.62
N LEU A 254 13.02 -8.47 -30.95
CA LEU A 254 13.27 -8.07 -32.34
C LEU A 254 13.95 -9.19 -33.14
N ALA A 255 14.95 -9.88 -32.56
CA ALA A 255 15.66 -10.96 -33.22
C ALA A 255 14.75 -12.15 -33.56
N GLN A 256 13.74 -12.41 -32.72
CA GLN A 256 12.75 -13.47 -32.92
C GLN A 256 11.52 -13.02 -33.74
N GLY A 257 11.48 -11.77 -34.22
CA GLY A 257 10.35 -11.24 -34.99
C GLY A 257 9.05 -11.06 -34.19
N ILE A 258 9.13 -11.08 -32.85
CA ILE A 258 8.00 -10.89 -31.95
C ILE A 258 7.65 -9.40 -31.80
N LEU A 259 8.66 -8.53 -31.80
CA LEU A 259 8.47 -7.08 -31.76
C LEU A 259 8.10 -6.57 -33.17
N LEU A 260 6.85 -6.13 -33.35
CA LEU A 260 6.34 -5.65 -34.64
C LEU A 260 6.66 -4.18 -34.89
N LYS A 261 6.54 -3.35 -33.85
CA LYS A 261 6.68 -1.90 -33.95
C LYS A 261 7.12 -1.31 -32.61
N THR A 262 7.91 -0.24 -32.69
CA THR A 262 8.24 0.63 -31.56
C THR A 262 7.83 2.05 -31.93
N GLU A 263 7.05 2.69 -31.08
CA GLU A 263 6.59 4.07 -31.25
C GLU A 263 7.06 4.96 -30.10
N PRO A 264 7.54 6.19 -30.36
CA PRO A 264 7.77 7.16 -29.29
C PRO A 264 6.45 7.44 -28.54
N TYR A 265 6.49 7.34 -27.22
CA TYR A 265 5.31 7.55 -26.38
C TYR A 265 5.71 8.24 -25.08
N ALA A 266 5.23 9.46 -24.89
CA ALA A 266 5.38 10.18 -23.63
C ALA A 266 4.30 9.75 -22.66
N HIS A 267 4.70 9.46 -21.42
CA HIS A 267 3.75 9.13 -20.35
C HIS A 267 4.25 9.65 -19.02
N ALA A 268 3.31 9.83 -18.11
CA ALA A 268 3.57 10.20 -16.73
C ALA A 268 4.22 9.01 -16.00
N VAL A 269 5.48 9.18 -15.60
CA VAL A 269 6.23 8.18 -14.82
C VAL A 269 6.26 8.61 -13.37
N GLY A 270 5.89 7.71 -12.46
CA GLY A 270 5.98 7.94 -11.03
C GLY A 270 7.44 7.93 -10.56
N GLU A 271 7.83 8.97 -9.84
CA GLU A 271 9.14 9.12 -9.23
C GLU A 271 9.03 9.38 -7.72
N CYS A 272 10.03 8.91 -6.98
CA CYS A 272 10.16 9.21 -5.56
C CYS A 272 10.46 10.70 -5.37
N TYR A 273 9.59 11.44 -4.66
CA TYR A 273 9.80 12.87 -4.39
C TYR A 273 11.15 13.20 -3.72
N ARG A 274 11.75 12.24 -3.01
CA ARG A 274 13.01 12.45 -2.27
C ARG A 274 14.25 12.35 -3.15
N CYS A 275 14.23 11.45 -4.14
CA CYS A 275 15.45 11.05 -4.85
C CYS A 275 15.29 10.93 -6.35
N SER A 276 14.12 11.30 -6.89
CA SER A 276 13.76 11.30 -8.32
C SER A 276 14.00 9.96 -9.02
N THR A 277 14.02 8.87 -8.25
CA THR A 277 14.15 7.52 -8.79
C THR A 277 12.77 7.02 -9.16
N VAL A 278 12.63 6.48 -10.37
CA VAL A 278 11.40 5.84 -10.83
C VAL A 278 10.99 4.76 -9.84
N ILE A 279 9.77 4.88 -9.31
CA ILE A 279 9.19 3.93 -8.36
C ILE A 279 8.82 2.63 -9.05
N GLU A 280 8.88 1.53 -8.31
CA GLU A 280 8.39 0.23 -8.75
C GLU A 280 7.10 -0.10 -8.01
N PRO A 281 5.96 -0.24 -8.71
CA PRO A 281 4.81 -0.92 -8.15
C PRO A 281 5.22 -2.36 -7.83
N MET A 282 5.02 -2.78 -6.58
CA MET A 282 5.44 -4.10 -6.13
C MET A 282 4.37 -4.69 -5.21
N VAL A 283 4.13 -5.99 -5.35
CA VAL A 283 3.27 -6.70 -4.40
C VAL A 283 4.02 -6.90 -3.08
N SER A 284 3.40 -6.43 -2.00
CA SER A 284 3.85 -6.62 -0.63
C SER A 284 2.70 -7.14 0.22
N LYS A 285 3.04 -7.99 1.21
CA LYS A 285 2.06 -8.40 2.22
C LYS A 285 1.83 -7.24 3.18
N GLN A 286 0.58 -6.83 3.31
CA GLN A 286 0.16 -5.74 4.18
C GLN A 286 -1.03 -6.19 5.04
N TRP A 287 -1.24 -5.48 6.14
CA TRP A 287 -2.39 -5.64 7.02
C TRP A 287 -3.55 -4.76 6.57
N PHE A 288 -4.73 -5.35 6.51
CA PHE A 288 -5.97 -4.72 6.05
C PHE A 288 -7.06 -4.78 7.10
N VAL A 289 -7.93 -3.78 7.10
CA VAL A 289 -9.24 -3.82 7.75
C VAL A 289 -10.32 -3.96 6.69
N LYS A 290 -11.21 -4.95 6.85
CA LYS A 290 -12.44 -5.10 6.05
C LYS A 290 -13.38 -3.94 6.31
N MET A 291 -13.49 -3.02 5.35
CA MET A 291 -14.22 -1.78 5.55
C MET A 291 -15.70 -1.91 5.26
N GLU A 292 -16.11 -2.75 4.30
CA GLU A 292 -17.52 -2.93 3.95
C GLU A 292 -18.44 -3.22 5.17
N PRO A 293 -18.14 -4.17 6.08
CA PRO A 293 -18.98 -4.40 7.26
C PRO A 293 -18.95 -3.24 8.28
N LEU A 294 -17.86 -2.47 8.32
CA LEU A 294 -17.72 -1.31 9.22
C LEU A 294 -18.39 -0.06 8.66
N ALA A 295 -18.50 0.06 7.33
CA ALA A 295 -19.08 1.20 6.65
C ALA A 295 -20.61 1.22 6.75
N LYS A 296 -21.25 0.05 6.72
CA LYS A 296 -22.71 -0.12 6.80
C LYS A 296 -23.35 0.64 7.97
N PRO A 297 -22.97 0.41 9.25
CA PRO A 297 -23.59 1.12 10.37
C PRO A 297 -23.33 2.63 10.33
N ALA A 298 -22.18 3.06 9.81
CA ALA A 298 -21.85 4.48 9.70
C ALA A 298 -22.71 5.19 8.63
N ILE A 299 -22.98 4.52 7.51
CA ILE A 299 -23.91 4.99 6.47
C ILE A 299 -25.34 5.08 7.04
N GLU A 300 -25.77 4.07 7.80
CA GLU A 300 -27.12 4.02 8.40
C GLU A 300 -27.37 5.19 9.36
N VAL A 301 -26.39 5.56 10.19
CA VAL A 301 -26.50 6.70 11.11
C VAL A 301 -26.74 8.03 10.37
N VAL A 302 -26.06 8.23 9.23
CA VAL A 302 -26.24 9.42 8.40
C VAL A 302 -27.58 9.41 7.67
N LYS A 303 -27.94 8.27 7.05
CA LYS A 303 -29.23 8.13 6.35
C LYS A 303 -30.43 8.20 7.31
N GLY A 304 -30.25 7.75 8.54
CA GLY A 304 -31.24 7.80 9.61
C GLY A 304 -31.38 9.17 10.28
N GLY A 305 -30.57 10.17 9.89
CA GLY A 305 -30.65 11.54 10.43
C GLY A 305 -30.18 11.69 11.88
N SER A 306 -29.46 10.70 12.42
CA SER A 306 -28.90 10.75 13.78
C SER A 306 -27.60 11.57 13.86
N LEU A 307 -26.96 11.84 12.71
CA LEU A 307 -25.78 12.70 12.59
C LEU A 307 -26.10 13.88 11.68
N GLU A 308 -25.84 15.09 12.17
CA GLU A 308 -26.00 16.34 11.42
C GLU A 308 -24.65 16.84 10.90
N PHE A 309 -24.58 17.14 9.60
CA PHE A 309 -23.40 17.76 8.98
C PHE A 309 -23.60 19.26 8.80
N ILE A 310 -22.60 20.04 9.18
CA ILE A 310 -22.59 21.50 8.98
C ILE A 310 -21.37 21.89 8.14
N PRO A 311 -21.54 22.36 6.89
CA PRO A 311 -22.78 22.43 6.10
C PRO A 311 -23.30 21.08 5.60
N GLU A 312 -24.61 20.99 5.38
CA GLU A 312 -25.35 19.76 5.01
C GLU A 312 -24.79 19.05 3.77
N ARG A 313 -24.27 19.81 2.78
CA ARG A 313 -23.69 19.25 1.55
C ARG A 313 -22.57 18.22 1.80
N PHE A 314 -21.90 18.26 2.94
CA PHE A 314 -20.85 17.29 3.29
C PHE A 314 -21.39 15.89 3.54
N ALA A 315 -22.67 15.73 3.90
CA ALA A 315 -23.29 14.41 4.05
C ALA A 315 -23.24 13.62 2.73
N LYS A 316 -23.49 14.27 1.58
CA LYS A 316 -23.41 13.62 0.26
C LYS A 316 -21.98 13.17 -0.08
N ILE A 317 -20.99 13.98 0.27
CA ILE A 317 -19.56 13.66 0.05
C ILE A 317 -19.16 12.47 0.92
N TYR A 318 -19.55 12.49 2.20
CA TYR A 318 -19.30 11.39 3.14
C TYR A 318 -19.94 10.08 2.67
N LEU A 319 -21.22 10.11 2.27
CA LEU A 319 -21.94 8.93 1.79
C LEU A 319 -21.31 8.37 0.51
N GLY A 320 -20.98 9.23 -0.45
CA GLY A 320 -20.32 8.79 -1.69
C GLY A 320 -18.96 8.14 -1.43
N TRP A 321 -18.21 8.61 -0.42
CA TRP A 321 -16.96 7.97 -0.01
C TRP A 321 -17.21 6.62 0.69
N MET A 322 -18.13 6.57 1.65
CA MET A 322 -18.43 5.35 2.41
C MET A 322 -19.04 4.23 1.56
N GLU A 323 -19.84 4.56 0.55
CA GLU A 323 -20.46 3.59 -0.36
C GLU A 323 -19.47 2.94 -1.33
N ASN A 324 -18.32 3.59 -1.58
CA ASN A 324 -17.28 3.11 -2.48
C ASN A 324 -15.97 2.77 -1.75
N ILE A 325 -16.03 2.65 -0.42
CA ILE A 325 -14.84 2.45 0.40
C ILE A 325 -14.23 1.06 0.14
N ARG A 326 -12.91 1.02 -0.01
CA ARG A 326 -12.13 -0.22 -0.14
C ARG A 326 -11.57 -0.63 1.22
N ASP A 327 -11.12 -1.87 1.31
CA ASP A 327 -10.43 -2.37 2.50
C ASP A 327 -9.17 -1.52 2.79
N TRP A 328 -9.01 -1.15 4.05
CA TRP A 328 -8.05 -0.14 4.45
C TRP A 328 -6.71 -0.79 4.80
N CYS A 329 -5.66 -0.46 4.06
CA CYS A 329 -4.29 -0.83 4.39
C CYS A 329 -3.82 -0.09 5.67
N ILE A 330 -3.66 -0.83 6.76
CA ILE A 330 -3.31 -0.29 8.09
C ILE A 330 -1.85 -0.47 8.48
N SER A 331 -1.03 -1.22 7.73
CA SER A 331 0.41 -1.36 7.99
C SER A 331 1.25 -0.34 7.24
N ARG A 332 2.35 0.10 7.85
CA ARG A 332 3.33 1.02 7.29
C ARG A 332 4.74 0.54 7.63
N GLN A 333 5.65 0.58 6.65
CA GLN A 333 7.07 0.24 6.82
C GLN A 333 7.86 1.44 7.39
N LEU A 334 7.30 2.06 8.42
CA LEU A 334 7.91 3.15 9.18
C LEU A 334 8.51 2.61 10.47
N TRP A 335 9.38 3.41 11.08
CA TRP A 335 9.92 3.07 12.41
C TRP A 335 9.13 3.77 13.50
N TRP A 336 8.61 4.97 13.22
CA TRP A 336 7.78 5.76 14.12
C TRP A 336 6.28 5.43 13.97
N GLY A 337 5.66 4.99 15.05
CA GLY A 337 4.23 4.65 15.12
C GLY A 337 3.97 3.52 16.11
N HIS A 338 2.71 3.13 16.24
CA HIS A 338 2.32 1.98 17.07
C HIS A 338 2.74 0.69 16.37
N ARG A 339 3.63 -0.11 16.97
CA ARG A 339 3.98 -1.42 16.40
C ARG A 339 2.76 -2.33 16.34
N ILE A 340 2.64 -3.08 15.25
CA ILE A 340 1.56 -4.05 15.08
C ILE A 340 1.69 -5.13 16.17
N PRO A 341 0.61 -5.43 16.94
CA PRO A 341 0.66 -6.39 18.04
C PRO A 341 0.48 -7.83 17.51
N VAL A 342 1.38 -8.24 16.61
CA VAL A 342 1.48 -9.58 16.05
C VAL A 342 2.92 -10.07 16.17
N TRP A 343 3.11 -11.32 16.60
CA TRP A 343 4.40 -11.98 16.73
C TRP A 343 4.44 -13.26 15.90
N TYR A 344 5.61 -13.55 15.35
CA TYR A 344 5.88 -14.77 14.60
C TYR A 344 6.84 -15.63 15.39
N CYS A 345 6.47 -16.89 15.65
CA CYS A 345 7.38 -17.86 16.24
C CYS A 345 8.38 -18.34 15.19
N GLU A 346 9.68 -18.14 15.44
CA GLU A 346 10.74 -18.56 14.50
C GLU A 346 10.86 -20.08 14.36
N ASP A 347 10.39 -20.83 15.35
CA ASP A 347 10.55 -22.29 15.41
C ASP A 347 9.43 -23.04 14.69
N CYS A 348 8.18 -22.58 14.85
CA CYS A 348 7.02 -23.27 14.27
C CYS A 348 6.20 -22.41 13.29
N GLY A 349 6.60 -21.15 13.06
CA GLY A 349 5.94 -20.24 12.13
C GLY A 349 4.56 -19.74 12.58
N LEU A 350 4.17 -19.96 13.84
CA LEU A 350 2.87 -19.53 14.35
C LEU A 350 2.78 -18.01 14.40
N GLU A 351 1.68 -17.47 13.88
CA GLU A 351 1.27 -16.07 14.02
C GLU A 351 0.44 -15.88 15.30
N ILE A 352 0.86 -14.96 16.16
CA ILE A 352 0.28 -14.72 17.48
C ILE A 352 -0.16 -13.25 17.54
N CYS A 353 -1.46 -12.98 17.60
CA CYS A 353 -1.97 -11.63 17.86
C CYS A 353 -2.33 -11.50 19.34
N ALA A 354 -1.73 -10.54 20.06
CA ALA A 354 -1.87 -10.44 21.51
C ALA A 354 -1.86 -8.99 22.02
N GLY A 355 -2.73 -8.72 22.99
CA GLY A 355 -2.84 -7.41 23.64
C GLY A 355 -1.61 -7.06 24.48
N ASP A 356 -1.00 -8.06 25.11
CA ASP A 356 0.26 -7.98 25.83
C ASP A 356 1.37 -8.71 25.06
N ASP A 357 2.63 -8.35 25.31
CA ASP A 357 3.77 -8.97 24.63
C ASP A 357 3.93 -10.43 25.08
N PRO A 358 3.79 -11.42 24.18
CA PRO A 358 3.95 -12.83 24.53
C PRO A 358 5.42 -13.14 24.84
N LEU A 359 5.66 -13.91 25.90
CA LEU A 359 7.01 -14.38 26.26
C LEU A 359 7.38 -15.72 25.65
N THR A 360 6.37 -16.53 25.29
CA THR A 360 6.57 -17.87 24.70
C THR A 360 5.48 -18.17 23.67
N CYS A 361 5.82 -19.01 22.69
CA CYS A 361 4.88 -19.51 21.70
C CYS A 361 3.85 -20.43 22.37
N PRO A 362 2.54 -20.20 22.21
CA PRO A 362 1.51 -21.03 22.83
C PRO A 362 1.44 -22.46 22.26
N THR A 363 2.04 -22.71 21.09
CA THR A 363 2.02 -24.03 20.43
C THR A 363 3.25 -24.86 20.75
N CYS A 364 4.47 -24.29 20.64
CA CYS A 364 5.72 -25.05 20.81
C CYS A 364 6.52 -24.69 22.07
N GLY A 365 6.12 -23.66 22.83
CA GLY A 365 6.81 -23.21 24.04
C GLY A 365 8.13 -22.47 23.81
N ALA A 366 8.53 -22.24 22.55
CA ALA A 366 9.73 -21.48 22.22
C ALA A 366 9.62 -20.00 22.63
N ASP A 367 10.74 -19.38 23.00
CA ASP A 367 10.86 -17.98 23.38
C ASP A 367 11.31 -17.06 22.23
N ARG A 368 11.72 -17.65 21.09
CA ARG A 368 12.08 -16.93 19.86
C ARG A 368 10.83 -16.41 19.12
N LEU A 369 10.35 -15.25 19.57
CA LEU A 369 9.23 -14.54 18.98
C LEU A 369 9.69 -13.21 18.36
N LEU A 370 9.42 -13.04 17.07
CA LEU A 370 9.67 -11.79 16.37
C LEU A 370 8.36 -11.02 16.19
N GLN A 371 8.26 -9.86 16.83
CA GLN A 371 7.15 -8.95 16.57
C GLN A 371 7.21 -8.41 15.15
N ASP A 372 6.06 -8.28 14.50
CA ASP A 372 5.91 -7.65 13.19
C ASP A 372 6.67 -6.31 13.15
N PRO A 373 7.56 -6.11 12.16
CA PRO A 373 8.42 -4.94 12.11
C PRO A 373 7.65 -3.66 11.76
N ASP A 374 6.46 -3.80 11.17
CA ASP A 374 5.63 -2.70 10.71
C ASP A 374 4.96 -1.96 11.87
N VAL A 375 4.55 -0.74 11.58
CA VAL A 375 3.73 0.08 12.47
C VAL A 375 2.36 0.32 11.84
N LEU A 376 1.39 0.65 12.69
CA LEU A 376 0.06 1.01 12.27
C LEU A 376 0.05 2.40 11.65
N ASP A 377 -0.82 2.56 10.66
CA ASP A 377 -1.19 3.85 10.09
C ASP A 377 -1.60 4.83 11.19
N THR A 378 -1.15 6.07 11.11
CA THR A 378 -1.50 7.11 12.09
C THR A 378 -3.01 7.30 12.20
N TRP A 379 -3.73 7.16 11.08
CA TRP A 379 -5.18 7.25 11.05
C TRP A 379 -5.87 6.13 11.85
N PHE A 380 -5.20 4.99 12.07
CA PHE A 380 -5.70 3.91 12.94
C PHE A 380 -5.79 4.35 14.39
N SER A 381 -4.78 5.04 14.91
CA SER A 381 -4.84 5.55 16.28
C SER A 381 -5.70 6.81 16.39
N SER A 382 -5.64 7.71 15.42
CA SER A 382 -6.43 8.95 15.43
C SER A 382 -7.92 8.69 15.26
N GLY A 383 -8.33 7.65 14.53
CA GLY A 383 -9.72 7.21 14.44
C GLY A 383 -10.32 6.75 15.78
N LEU A 384 -9.47 6.40 16.76
CA LEU A 384 -9.89 5.97 18.10
C LEU A 384 -10.02 7.14 19.10
N TRP A 385 -9.76 8.39 18.69
CA TRP A 385 -9.78 9.57 19.56
C TRP A 385 -11.03 9.71 20.44
N PRO A 386 -12.26 9.48 19.94
CA PRO A 386 -13.46 9.59 20.76
C PRO A 386 -13.53 8.56 21.91
N PHE A 387 -12.76 7.47 21.82
CA PHE A 387 -12.73 6.40 22.80
C PHE A 387 -11.49 6.48 23.71
N SER A 388 -10.31 6.59 23.09
CA SER A 388 -9.01 6.53 23.77
C SER A 388 -8.83 7.66 24.78
N THR A 389 -9.33 8.86 24.46
CA THR A 389 -9.22 10.03 25.34
C THR A 389 -10.12 9.94 26.57
N LEU A 390 -11.21 9.19 26.48
CA LEU A 390 -12.17 8.92 27.56
C LEU A 390 -11.81 7.67 28.38
N GLY A 391 -10.64 7.06 28.15
CA GLY A 391 -10.12 5.96 28.97
C GLY A 391 -10.50 4.56 28.49
N TRP A 392 -11.18 4.43 27.34
CA TRP A 392 -11.31 3.13 26.66
C TRP A 392 -9.89 2.61 26.34
N PRO A 393 -9.58 1.32 26.59
CA PRO A 393 -10.47 0.18 26.71
C PRO A 393 -10.98 -0.13 28.12
N ARG A 394 -10.61 0.66 29.14
CA ARG A 394 -11.19 0.53 30.47
C ARG A 394 -12.61 1.10 30.46
N LYS A 395 -13.48 0.53 31.30
CA LYS A 395 -14.78 1.15 31.61
C LYS A 395 -14.53 2.31 32.56
N THR A 396 -14.88 3.52 32.15
CA THR A 396 -14.69 4.74 32.92
C THR A 396 -16.03 5.48 33.07
N PRO A 397 -16.24 6.22 34.17
CA PRO A 397 -17.45 7.04 34.34
C PRO A 397 -17.64 8.07 33.22
N GLU A 398 -16.56 8.49 32.56
CA GLU A 398 -16.60 9.40 31.41
C GLU A 398 -17.24 8.83 30.14
N GLN A 399 -17.47 7.51 30.07
CA GLN A 399 -18.13 6.84 28.96
C GLN A 399 -19.65 6.71 29.14
N GLU A 400 -20.15 6.94 30.36
CA GLU A 400 -21.58 6.98 30.72
C GLU A 400 -22.12 8.42 30.63
#